data_AF-A0A941DFE4-F1
#
_entry.id   AF-A0A941DFE4-F1
#
_cell.length_a   1.000
_cell.length_b   1.000
_cell.length_c   1.000
_cell.angle_alpha   90.00
_cell.angle_beta   90.00
_cell.angle_gamma   90.00
#
_symmetry.space_group_name_H-M   'P 1'
#
loop_
_entity.id
_entity.type
_entity.pdbx_description
1 polymer ?
#
loop_
_entity_poly.entity_id
_entity_poly.type
_entity_poly.pdbx_seq_one_letter_code
_entity_poly.pdbx_strand_id
1 'polypeptide(L)'
;MKTYLKQFAVLLALWLGLSVNAFANGIADISVHDLPKEAQQTLVLIKRGGPFPYEKDGSTFGNFEKILPKKQRGYYREYTVKTPYARNRGARRIVTGGDPPYFREFYYTADHYASFKRIKE
;
A
#
# COMPACT_ATOMS: atom_id res chain seq x y z
N MET A 1 -28.58 27.82 59.17
CA MET A 1 -27.34 27.11 59.54
C MET A 1 -26.83 26.44 58.29
N LYS A 2 -25.76 26.97 57.68
CA LYS A 2 -25.29 26.62 56.33
C LYS A 2 -24.53 25.30 56.35
N THR A 3 -24.93 24.41 55.46
CA THR A 3 -24.41 23.06 55.26
C THR A 3 -23.67 22.98 53.92
N TYR A 4 -22.54 22.27 53.92
CA TYR A 4 -21.84 21.63 52.78
C TYR A 4 -21.37 22.53 51.62
N LEU A 5 -20.07 22.80 51.52
CA LEU A 5 -19.10 21.97 50.78
C LEU A 5 -19.55 21.68 49.35
N LYS A 6 -18.97 22.42 48.39
CA LYS A 6 -18.56 21.94 47.05
C LYS A 6 -17.66 23.00 46.43
N GLN A 7 -16.41 22.60 46.19
CA GLN A 7 -15.40 23.38 45.48
C GLN A 7 -15.97 23.81 44.11
N PHE A 8 -15.91 25.10 43.82
CA PHE A 8 -16.36 25.65 42.55
C PHE A 8 -15.41 25.21 41.43
N ALA A 9 -16.02 24.71 40.36
CA ALA A 9 -15.42 24.31 39.11
C ALA A 9 -14.56 25.40 38.46
N VAL A 10 -13.39 25.02 37.94
CA VAL A 10 -13.04 25.16 36.51
C VAL A 10 -12.05 24.04 36.16
N LEU A 11 -12.56 22.94 35.61
CA LEU A 11 -11.78 22.02 34.80
C LEU A 11 -11.96 22.41 33.32
N LEU A 12 -10.98 22.01 32.51
CA LEU A 12 -10.98 22.01 31.05
C LEU A 12 -10.73 23.36 30.37
N ALA A 13 -9.52 23.47 29.82
CA ALA A 13 -9.23 23.80 28.43
C ALA A 13 -7.95 24.63 28.40
N LEU A 14 -6.79 23.98 28.19
CA LEU A 14 -5.57 24.57 27.62
C LEU A 14 -4.39 23.59 27.75
N TRP A 15 -4.55 22.36 27.27
CA TRP A 15 -3.40 21.54 26.89
C TRP A 15 -3.62 21.04 25.46
N LEU A 16 -2.89 21.72 24.57
CA LEU A 16 -2.55 21.40 23.20
C LEU A 16 -3.61 20.65 22.38
N GLY A 17 -4.19 21.38 21.43
CA GLY A 17 -4.71 20.79 20.21
C GLY A 17 -3.61 19.96 19.54
N LEU A 18 -3.62 18.66 19.78
CA LEU A 18 -3.15 17.71 18.79
C LEU A 18 -4.19 17.77 17.67
N SER A 19 -3.80 18.46 16.61
CA SER A 19 -4.36 18.31 15.28
C SER A 19 -4.66 16.83 15.02
N VAL A 20 -5.94 16.46 15.06
CA VAL A 20 -6.41 15.23 14.45
C VAL A 20 -6.34 15.50 12.95
N ASN A 21 -5.14 15.37 12.37
CA ASN A 21 -5.06 15.04 10.96
C ASN A 21 -5.57 13.61 10.86
N ALA A 22 -6.89 13.48 10.77
CA ALA A 22 -7.51 12.31 10.17
C ALA A 22 -7.01 12.32 8.73
N PHE A 23 -5.84 11.73 8.50
CA PHE A 23 -5.31 11.51 7.17
C PHE A 23 -6.42 10.79 6.41
N ALA A 24 -6.88 11.39 5.32
CA ALA A 24 -7.69 10.65 4.36
C ALA A 24 -6.96 9.33 4.10
N ASN A 25 -7.65 8.20 4.33
CA ASN A 25 -7.16 6.84 4.14
C ASN A 25 -6.88 6.57 2.64
N GLY A 26 -5.90 7.26 2.09
CA GLY A 26 -5.51 7.23 0.69
C GLY A 26 -4.16 6.53 0.54
N ILE A 27 -4.06 5.67 -0.46
CA ILE A 27 -2.79 5.08 -0.87
C ILE A 27 -1.95 6.21 -1.47
N ALA A 28 -0.73 6.42 -0.95
CA ALA A 28 0.18 7.43 -1.46
C ALA A 28 0.60 7.11 -2.91
N ASP A 29 0.85 8.14 -3.73
CA ASP A 29 1.34 7.96 -5.08
C ASP A 29 2.89 7.89 -5.13
N ILE A 30 3.43 7.24 -6.16
CA ILE A 30 4.87 7.22 -6.49
C ILE A 30 5.05 7.26 -8.01
N SER A 31 5.96 8.08 -8.53
CA SER A 31 6.26 8.09 -9.96
C SER A 31 7.06 6.85 -10.35
N VAL A 32 6.98 6.42 -11.62
CA VAL A 32 7.83 5.33 -12.13
C VAL A 32 9.33 5.64 -11.95
N HIS A 33 9.73 6.90 -12.08
CA HIS A 33 11.13 7.33 -11.96
C HIS A 33 11.68 7.17 -10.54
N ASP A 34 10.82 7.33 -9.52
CA ASP A 34 11.17 7.21 -8.11
C ASP A 34 11.16 5.76 -7.60
N LEU A 35 10.71 4.81 -8.41
CA LEU A 35 10.77 3.39 -8.06
C LEU A 35 12.23 2.89 -8.06
N PRO A 36 12.56 1.89 -7.22
CA PRO A 36 13.79 1.13 -7.39
C PRO A 36 13.92 0.57 -8.81
N LYS A 37 15.15 0.47 -9.33
CA LYS A 37 15.39 0.03 -10.72
C LYS A 37 14.81 -1.35 -11.01
N GLU A 38 14.83 -2.25 -10.04
CA GLU A 38 14.23 -3.58 -10.17
C GLU A 38 12.70 -3.51 -10.30
N ALA A 39 12.04 -2.56 -9.64
CA ALA A 39 10.59 -2.36 -9.79
C ALA A 39 10.24 -1.78 -11.16
N GLN A 40 11.06 -0.86 -11.69
CA GLN A 40 10.91 -0.34 -13.05
C GLN A 40 11.02 -1.49 -14.07
N GLN A 41 12.00 -2.38 -13.90
CA GLN A 41 12.16 -3.57 -14.74
C GLN A 41 10.97 -4.53 -14.64
N THR A 42 10.50 -4.83 -13.43
CA THR A 42 9.30 -5.67 -13.24
C THR A 42 8.08 -5.05 -13.91
N LEU A 43 7.89 -3.72 -13.85
CA LEU A 43 6.80 -3.04 -14.53
C LEU A 43 6.85 -3.22 -16.06
N VAL A 44 8.04 -3.13 -16.66
CA VAL A 44 8.24 -3.42 -18.09
C VAL A 44 7.88 -4.88 -18.41
N LEU A 45 8.28 -5.84 -17.57
CA LEU A 45 7.92 -7.26 -17.73
C LEU A 45 6.40 -7.47 -17.70
N ILE A 46 5.72 -6.83 -16.75
CA ILE A 46 4.26 -6.92 -16.61
C ILE A 46 3.58 -6.40 -17.87
N LYS A 47 3.97 -5.21 -18.35
CA LYS A 47 3.39 -4.57 -19.53
C LYS A 47 3.56 -5.37 -20.82
N ARG A 48 4.68 -6.08 -20.97
CA ARG A 48 4.94 -6.93 -22.14
C ARG A 48 4.40 -8.37 -22.00
N GLY A 49 3.86 -8.73 -20.83
CA GLY A 49 3.31 -10.07 -20.57
C GLY A 49 4.34 -11.15 -20.22
N GLY A 50 5.52 -10.79 -19.71
CA GLY A 50 6.56 -11.74 -19.29
C GLY A 50 7.73 -11.86 -20.30
N PRO A 51 8.54 -12.93 -20.24
CA PRO A 51 8.51 -14.02 -19.26
C PRO A 51 8.77 -13.50 -17.83
N PHE A 52 8.18 -14.18 -16.85
CA PHE A 52 8.34 -13.83 -15.43
C PHE A 52 9.34 -14.76 -14.75
N PRO A 53 10.26 -14.22 -13.93
CA PRO A 53 11.36 -14.99 -13.36
C PRO A 53 10.98 -15.87 -12.16
N TYR A 54 9.81 -15.65 -11.54
CA TYR A 54 9.38 -16.42 -10.37
C TYR A 54 8.05 -17.12 -10.61
N GLU A 55 7.93 -18.35 -10.11
CA GLU A 55 6.74 -19.20 -10.29
C GLU A 55 5.42 -18.59 -9.83
N LYS A 56 5.48 -17.67 -8.85
CA LYS A 56 4.29 -17.01 -8.28
C LYS A 56 3.89 -15.74 -9.03
N ASP A 57 4.73 -15.24 -9.94
CA ASP A 57 4.42 -14.01 -10.66
C ASP A 57 3.19 -14.19 -11.56
N GLY A 58 2.24 -13.26 -11.44
CA GLY A 58 0.94 -13.33 -12.10
C GLY A 58 -0.14 -14.08 -11.31
N SER A 59 0.19 -14.65 -10.14
CA SER A 59 -0.80 -15.27 -9.26
C SER A 59 -1.78 -14.24 -8.70
N THR A 60 -3.01 -14.68 -8.39
CA THR A 60 -4.03 -13.84 -7.77
C THR A 60 -3.57 -13.30 -6.41
N PHE A 61 -3.66 -11.98 -6.24
CA PHE A 61 -3.49 -11.30 -4.95
C PHE A 61 -4.86 -11.11 -4.29
N GLY A 62 -5.02 -11.62 -3.07
CA GLY A 62 -6.32 -11.69 -2.39
C GLY A 62 -6.82 -10.38 -1.79
N ASN A 63 -5.93 -9.44 -1.46
CA ASN A 63 -6.25 -8.20 -0.74
C ASN A 63 -7.08 -8.44 0.54
N PHE A 64 -6.66 -9.42 1.36
CA PHE A 64 -7.43 -9.86 2.54
C PHE A 64 -7.48 -8.79 3.65
N GLU A 65 -6.38 -8.03 3.77
CA GLU A 65 -6.18 -6.90 4.67
C GLU A 65 -6.90 -5.64 4.18
N LYS A 66 -7.43 -5.67 2.94
CA LYS A 66 -8.25 -4.61 2.32
C LYS A 66 -7.54 -3.25 2.26
N ILE A 67 -6.22 -3.24 2.13
CA ILE A 67 -5.43 -2.03 1.97
C ILE A 67 -5.66 -1.42 0.58
N LEU A 68 -5.75 -2.27 -0.46
CA LEU A 68 -6.13 -1.82 -1.80
C LEU A 68 -7.65 -1.65 -1.91
N PRO A 69 -8.15 -0.83 -2.87
CA PRO A 69 -9.58 -0.66 -3.09
C PRO A 69 -10.32 -2.00 -3.24
N LYS A 70 -11.50 -2.13 -2.64
CA LYS A 70 -12.31 -3.35 -2.75
C LYS A 70 -12.77 -3.55 -4.20
N LYS A 71 -12.44 -4.72 -4.77
CA LYS A 71 -12.79 -5.15 -6.12
C LYS A 71 -13.25 -6.60 -6.12
N GLN A 72 -13.74 -7.09 -7.25
CA GLN A 72 -14.14 -8.48 -7.41
C GLN A 72 -12.94 -9.44 -7.20
N ARG A 73 -13.23 -10.70 -6.81
CA ARG A 73 -12.19 -11.72 -6.65
C ARG A 73 -11.45 -11.93 -7.98
N GLY A 74 -10.12 -12.07 -7.92
CA GLY A 74 -9.27 -12.25 -9.11
C GLY A 74 -8.87 -10.95 -9.81
N TYR A 75 -9.34 -9.79 -9.33
CA TYR A 75 -9.00 -8.49 -9.91
C TYR A 75 -7.53 -8.11 -9.75
N TYR A 76 -6.89 -8.55 -8.66
CA TYR A 76 -5.50 -8.23 -8.38
C TYR A 76 -4.57 -9.41 -8.65
N ARG A 77 -3.35 -9.11 -9.13
CA ARG A 77 -2.27 -10.08 -9.33
C ARG A 77 -0.96 -9.56 -8.76
N GLU A 78 -0.12 -10.45 -8.27
CA GLU A 78 1.18 -10.11 -7.68
C GLU A 78 2.36 -10.44 -8.60
N TYR A 79 3.41 -9.63 -8.53
CA TYR A 79 4.66 -9.82 -9.25
C TYR A 79 5.84 -9.49 -8.34
N THR A 80 6.87 -10.32 -8.40
CA THR A 80 8.06 -10.17 -7.58
C THR A 80 8.93 -9.04 -8.11
N VAL A 81 9.34 -8.15 -7.21
CA VAL A 81 10.41 -7.19 -7.45
C VAL A 81 11.67 -7.75 -6.80
N LYS A 82 12.72 -7.96 -7.60
CA LYS A 82 13.98 -8.51 -7.10
C LYS A 82 14.58 -7.59 -6.04
N THR A 83 14.96 -8.17 -4.89
CA THR A 83 15.83 -7.50 -3.93
C THR A 83 17.28 -7.91 -4.25
N PRO A 84 18.19 -6.96 -4.52
CA PRO A 84 19.60 -7.28 -4.76
C PRO A 84 20.18 -8.18 -3.66
N TYR A 85 20.97 -9.18 -4.07
CA TYR A 85 21.66 -10.14 -3.21
C TYR A 85 20.77 -11.08 -2.38
N ALA A 86 19.44 -10.92 -2.40
CA ALA A 86 18.54 -11.85 -1.73
C ALA A 86 18.58 -13.22 -2.41
N ARG A 87 18.71 -14.29 -1.60
CA ARG A 87 18.63 -15.69 -2.06
C ARG A 87 17.19 -16.19 -2.26
N ASN A 88 16.21 -15.38 -1.85
CA ASN A 88 14.78 -15.65 -1.96
C ASN A 88 14.10 -14.53 -2.75
N ARG A 89 12.77 -14.58 -2.88
CA ARG A 89 11.95 -13.57 -3.57
C ARG A 89 11.98 -12.18 -2.92
N GLY A 90 12.51 -12.03 -1.71
CA GLY A 90 12.45 -10.80 -0.93
C GLY A 90 11.02 -10.36 -0.58
N ALA A 91 10.89 -9.15 -0.04
CA ALA A 91 9.62 -8.56 0.40
C ALA A 91 8.93 -7.67 -0.65
N ARG A 92 9.65 -7.26 -1.70
CA ARG A 92 9.20 -6.22 -2.63
C ARG A 92 8.30 -6.81 -3.72
N ARG A 93 7.18 -6.14 -4.04
CA ARG A 93 6.23 -6.60 -5.05
C ARG A 93 5.62 -5.44 -5.84
N ILE A 94 5.16 -5.74 -7.04
CA ILE A 94 4.16 -4.95 -7.75
C ILE A 94 2.84 -5.74 -7.73
N VAL A 95 1.75 -5.08 -7.38
CA VAL A 95 0.38 -5.61 -7.51
C VAL A 95 -0.32 -4.85 -8.63
N THR A 96 -0.84 -5.56 -9.62
CA THR A 96 -1.64 -4.99 -10.70
C THR A 96 -3.12 -5.13 -10.40
N GLY A 97 -3.95 -4.17 -10.81
CA GLY A 97 -5.41 -4.31 -10.85
C GLY A 97 -5.95 -4.36 -12.27
N GLY A 98 -6.96 -5.20 -12.49
CA GLY A 98 -7.56 -5.47 -13.81
C GLY A 98 -7.19 -6.85 -14.35
N ASP A 99 -7.63 -7.11 -15.57
CA ASP A 99 -7.43 -8.41 -16.22
C ASP A 99 -6.27 -8.35 -17.23
N PRO A 100 -5.28 -9.25 -17.15
CA PRO A 100 -4.22 -9.38 -18.13
C PRO A 100 -4.79 -9.55 -19.53
N PRO A 101 -4.15 -8.96 -20.56
CA PRO A 101 -2.97 -8.09 -20.46
C PRO A 101 -3.31 -6.62 -20.12
N TYR A 102 -4.59 -6.27 -19.92
CA TYR A 102 -5.09 -4.91 -19.77
C TYR A 102 -5.22 -4.47 -18.31
N PHE A 103 -4.09 -4.18 -17.68
CA PHE A 103 -4.05 -3.64 -16.32
C PHE A 103 -4.46 -2.16 -16.29
N ARG A 104 -5.21 -1.76 -15.26
CA ARG A 104 -5.72 -0.39 -15.06
C ARG A 104 -4.97 0.39 -13.98
N GLU A 105 -4.30 -0.32 -13.10
CA GLU A 105 -3.64 0.24 -11.92
C GLU A 105 -2.48 -0.64 -11.49
N PHE A 106 -1.46 -0.01 -10.91
CA PHE A 106 -0.25 -0.66 -10.44
C PHE A 106 0.07 -0.11 -9.05
N TYR A 107 0.46 -1.01 -8.15
CA TYR A 107 0.81 -0.69 -6.77
C TYR A 107 2.16 -1.30 -6.42
N TYR A 108 3.02 -0.55 -5.76
CA TYR A 108 4.29 -1.02 -5.25
C TYR A 108 4.20 -1.22 -3.74
N THR A 109 4.74 -2.34 -3.25
CA THR A 109 5.00 -2.58 -1.82
C THR A 109 6.47 -2.93 -1.65
N ALA A 110 7.10 -2.34 -0.64
CA ALA A 110 8.48 -2.63 -0.27
C ALA A 110 8.58 -3.62 0.91
N ASP A 111 7.46 -3.93 1.55
CA ASP A 111 7.34 -4.47 2.90
C ASP A 111 6.36 -5.66 2.95
N HIS A 112 6.29 -6.43 1.87
CA HIS A 112 5.48 -7.65 1.78
C HIS A 112 3.99 -7.41 2.10
N TYR A 113 3.41 -6.45 1.39
CA TYR A 113 1.98 -6.07 1.43
C TYR A 113 1.53 -5.32 2.70
N ALA A 114 2.43 -4.95 3.61
CA ALA A 114 2.07 -4.17 4.80
C ALA A 114 1.69 -2.72 4.45
N SER A 115 2.28 -2.14 3.41
CA SER A 115 1.88 -0.85 2.86
C SER A 115 2.02 -0.82 1.34
N PHE A 116 1.32 0.13 0.72
CA PHE A 116 1.33 0.31 -0.73
C PHE A 116 1.53 1.77 -1.12
N LYS A 117 2.16 1.95 -2.28
CA LYS A 117 2.11 3.18 -3.06
C LYS A 117 1.53 2.90 -4.44
N ARG A 118 0.65 3.76 -4.94
CA ARG A 118 0.11 3.66 -6.30
C ARG A 118 1.12 4.22 -7.28
N ILE A 119 1.50 3.43 -8.28
CA ILE A 119 2.45 3.85 -9.30
C ILE A 119 1.73 4.77 -10.29
N LYS A 120 2.35 5.90 -10.59
CA LYS A 120 1.95 6.88 -11.60
C LYS A 120 2.98 6.89 -12.72
N GLU A 121 2.50 6.73 -13.94
CA GLU A 121 3.31 6.71 -15.15
C GLU A 121 3.45 8.09 -15.75
#